data_AF-A0A8T7FR53-F1
#
_entry.id   AF-A0A8T7FR53-F1
#
_cell.length_a   1.000
_cell.length_b   1.000
_cell.length_c   1.000
_cell.angle_alpha   90.00
_cell.angle_beta   90.00
_cell.angle_gamma   90.00
#
_symmetry.space_group_name_H-M   'P 1'
#
loop_
_entity.id
_entity.type
_entity.pdbx_description
1 polymer ?
#
loop_
_entity_poly.entity_id
_entity_poly.type
_entity_poly.pdbx_seq_one_letter_code
_entity_poly.pdbx_strand_id
1 'polypeptide(L)'
;MPPRRISMAKFREWASANLQEGDAVVIETTTNVWDIYDSVAPLVTRTVVAHAGAVRQIAEARVKTDKEDVKRLIRLLIADIVPEVWVPPVEVRELRGLISYRNRLVKTSTMIRNRLQSLLHRHNILLPKGKLCRMQPGGRHSR
;
A
#
# COMPACT_ATOMS: atom_id res chain seq x y z
N MET A 1 0.59 5.57 -25.81
CA MET A 1 0.85 6.91 -25.22
C MET A 1 2.28 6.97 -24.66
N PRO A 2 3.01 8.10 -24.77
CA PRO A 2 4.26 8.28 -24.05
C PRO A 2 4.02 8.37 -22.53
N PRO A 3 5.00 7.99 -21.67
CA PRO A 3 4.86 8.12 -20.23
C PRO A 3 4.58 9.57 -19.81
N ARG A 4 3.57 9.77 -18.97
CA ARG A 4 3.16 11.08 -18.44
C ARG A 4 2.98 11.02 -16.93
N ARG A 5 3.28 12.13 -16.25
CA ARG A 5 3.03 12.29 -14.82
C ARG A 5 1.79 13.15 -14.62
N ILE A 6 0.88 12.68 -13.77
CA ILE A 6 -0.41 13.32 -13.53
C ILE A 6 -0.59 13.47 -12.03
N SER A 7 -1.05 14.63 -11.57
CA SER A 7 -1.35 14.83 -10.16
C SER A 7 -2.63 14.08 -9.78
N MET A 8 -2.69 13.59 -8.55
CA MET A 8 -3.86 12.82 -8.08
C MET A 8 -5.15 13.65 -8.11
N ALA A 9 -5.05 14.96 -7.87
CA ALA A 9 -6.17 15.88 -7.92
C ALA A 9 -6.81 15.99 -9.32
N LYS A 10 -6.02 15.81 -10.39
CA LYS A 10 -6.48 15.87 -11.79
C LYS A 10 -6.71 14.48 -12.40
N PHE A 11 -6.45 13.42 -11.65
CA PHE A 11 -6.41 12.07 -12.20
C PHE A 11 -7.78 11.61 -12.72
N ARG A 12 -8.87 11.82 -11.98
CA ARG A 12 -10.21 11.38 -12.39
C ARG A 12 -10.69 12.06 -13.66
N GLU A 13 -10.49 13.38 -13.75
CA GLU A 13 -10.81 14.16 -14.94
C GLU A 13 -9.99 13.68 -16.14
N TRP A 14 -8.68 13.49 -15.95
CA TRP A 14 -7.82 12.96 -16.99
C TRP A 14 -8.24 11.56 -17.44
N ALA A 15 -8.53 10.65 -16.51
CA ALA A 15 -8.93 9.29 -16.81
C ALA A 15 -10.21 9.27 -17.64
N SER A 16 -11.22 10.04 -17.24
CA SER A 16 -12.50 10.14 -17.96
C SER A 16 -12.35 10.73 -19.37
N ALA A 17 -11.35 11.60 -19.58
CA ALA A 17 -11.11 12.23 -20.88
C ALA A 17 -10.17 11.45 -21.81
N ASN A 18 -9.44 10.44 -21.30
CA ASN A 18 -8.36 9.78 -22.06
C ASN A 18 -8.48 8.24 -22.10
N LEU A 19 -9.25 7.64 -21.20
CA LEU A 19 -9.50 6.20 -21.18
C LEU A 19 -10.84 5.90 -21.84
N GLN A 20 -10.90 4.78 -22.55
CA GLN A 20 -12.09 4.36 -23.26
C GLN A 20 -12.28 2.84 -23.21
N GLU A 21 -13.49 2.42 -23.57
CA GLU A 21 -13.81 1.03 -23.80
C GLU A 21 -12.91 0.49 -24.93
N GLY A 22 -12.15 -0.57 -24.64
CA GLY A 22 -11.07 -1.11 -25.47
C GLY A 22 -9.70 -1.07 -24.80
N ASP A 23 -9.49 -0.18 -23.82
CA ASP A 23 -8.22 -0.09 -23.11
C ASP A 23 -8.03 -1.20 -22.07
N ALA A 24 -6.77 -1.55 -21.82
CA ALA A 24 -6.35 -2.39 -20.71
C ALA A 24 -5.39 -1.61 -19.81
N VAL A 25 -5.67 -1.55 -18.51
CA VAL A 25 -4.92 -0.77 -17.52
C VAL A 25 -4.34 -1.69 -16.45
N VAL A 26 -3.06 -1.46 -16.13
CA VAL A 26 -2.38 -2.10 -14.99
C VAL A 26 -2.08 -1.05 -13.93
N ILE A 27 -2.47 -1.33 -12.71
CA ILE A 27 -2.24 -0.49 -11.54
C ILE A 27 -1.33 -1.25 -10.58
N GLU A 28 -0.13 -0.73 -10.29
CA GLU A 28 0.75 -1.33 -9.27
C GLU A 28 0.13 -1.12 -7.88
N THR A 29 0.28 -2.11 -6.99
CA THR A 29 -0.19 -1.97 -5.59
C THR A 29 0.50 -0.79 -4.89
N THR A 30 -0.26 0.28 -4.65
CA THR A 30 0.13 1.47 -3.89
C THR A 30 -0.83 1.73 -2.73
N THR A 31 -0.58 2.78 -1.95
CA THR A 31 -1.41 3.16 -0.80
C THR A 31 -2.85 3.54 -1.17
N ASN A 32 -3.08 4.08 -2.37
CA ASN A 32 -4.39 4.55 -2.83
C ASN A 32 -4.95 3.72 -4.00
N VAL A 33 -4.47 2.49 -4.17
CA VAL A 33 -4.80 1.60 -5.29
C VAL A 33 -6.31 1.41 -5.51
N TRP A 34 -7.09 1.35 -4.43
CA TRP A 34 -8.55 1.17 -4.48
C TRP A 34 -9.26 2.34 -5.13
N ASP A 35 -8.85 3.56 -4.80
CA ASP A 35 -9.45 4.78 -5.36
C ASP A 35 -9.17 4.92 -6.86
N ILE A 36 -7.96 4.56 -7.26
CA ILE A 36 -7.54 4.53 -8.67
C ILE A 36 -8.31 3.44 -9.40
N TYR A 37 -8.41 2.24 -8.83
CA TYR A 37 -9.15 1.12 -9.41
C TYR A 37 -10.62 1.48 -9.64
N ASP A 38 -11.31 2.01 -8.63
CA ASP A 38 -12.73 2.35 -8.74
C ASP A 38 -12.98 3.49 -9.76
N SER A 39 -11.99 4.35 -9.99
CA SER A 39 -12.08 5.41 -11.00
C SER A 39 -11.84 4.91 -12.43
N VAL A 40 -11.05 3.85 -12.60
CA VAL A 40 -10.58 3.37 -13.91
C VAL A 40 -11.40 2.19 -14.40
N ALA A 41 -11.72 1.24 -13.51
CA ALA A 41 -12.41 0.00 -13.87
C ALA A 41 -13.72 0.20 -14.65
N PRO A 42 -14.54 1.24 -14.37
CA PRO A 42 -15.75 1.49 -15.16
C PRO A 42 -15.50 2.07 -16.56
N LEU A 43 -14.28 2.57 -16.84
CA LEU A 43 -13.97 3.30 -18.08
C LEU A 43 -13.30 2.44 -19.15
N VAL A 44 -12.78 1.26 -18.79
CA VAL A 44 -11.91 0.43 -19.64
C VAL A 44 -12.35 -1.02 -19.66
N THR A 45 -11.91 -1.78 -20.66
CA THR A 45 -12.29 -3.19 -20.81
C THR A 45 -11.66 -4.08 -19.74
N ARG A 46 -10.40 -3.81 -19.37
CA ARG A 46 -9.69 -4.61 -18.37
C ARG A 46 -8.88 -3.73 -17.43
N THR A 47 -9.09 -3.92 -16.13
CA THR A 47 -8.26 -3.30 -15.09
C THR A 47 -7.64 -4.38 -14.21
N VAL A 48 -6.31 -4.39 -14.15
CA VAL A 48 -5.52 -5.35 -13.36
C VAL A 48 -4.78 -4.61 -12.26
N VAL A 49 -4.84 -5.14 -11.03
CA VAL A 49 -4.01 -4.66 -9.92
C VAL A 49 -2.80 -5.60 -9.79
N ALA A 50 -1.59 -5.09 -10.03
CA ALA A 50 -0.36 -5.88 -10.02
C ALA A 50 0.35 -5.83 -8.66
N HIS A 51 0.76 -6.98 -8.14
CA HIS A 51 1.53 -7.08 -6.90
C HIS A 51 2.97 -6.57 -7.11
N ALA A 52 3.27 -5.37 -6.60
CA ALA A 52 4.55 -4.68 -6.77
C ALA A 52 5.78 -5.55 -6.47
N GLY A 53 5.72 -6.32 -5.38
CA GLY A 53 6.83 -7.18 -4.96
C GLY A 53 7.07 -8.35 -5.92
N ALA A 54 6.01 -8.92 -6.49
CA ALA A 54 6.08 -10.06 -7.39
C ALA A 54 6.51 -9.61 -8.79
N VAL A 55 6.01 -8.45 -9.25
CA VAL A 55 6.49 -7.81 -10.48
C VAL A 55 8.01 -7.63 -10.45
N ARG A 56 8.56 -7.16 -9.32
CA ARG A 56 10.02 -6.99 -9.17
C ARG A 56 10.80 -8.32 -9.20
N GLN A 57 10.23 -9.39 -8.65
CA GLN A 57 10.84 -10.72 -8.68
C GLN A 57 10.87 -11.28 -10.10
N ILE A 58 9.78 -11.18 -10.84
CA ILE A 58 9.67 -11.66 -12.23
C ILE A 58 10.57 -10.83 -13.15
N ALA A 59 10.67 -9.51 -12.92
CA ALA A 59 11.37 -8.60 -13.81
C ALA A 59 12.87 -8.42 -13.51
N GLU A 60 13.44 -9.13 -12.52
CA GLU A 60 14.87 -9.12 -12.13
C GLU A 60 15.55 -7.73 -12.18
N ALA A 61 14.84 -6.69 -11.73
CA ALA A 61 15.18 -5.33 -12.11
C ALA A 61 16.38 -4.77 -11.30
N ARG A 62 17.56 -4.71 -11.93
CA ARG A 62 18.77 -4.00 -11.43
C ARG A 62 18.65 -2.47 -11.45
N VAL A 63 17.74 -1.89 -12.24
CA VAL A 63 17.58 -0.44 -12.39
C VAL A 63 16.11 -0.02 -12.37
N LYS A 64 15.77 0.81 -11.38
CA LYS A 64 14.43 1.36 -11.16
C LYS A 64 14.32 2.75 -11.78
N THR A 65 13.74 2.85 -12.96
CA THR A 65 13.35 4.13 -13.58
C THR A 65 11.90 4.05 -14.00
N ASP A 66 11.13 5.11 -13.77
CA ASP A 66 9.68 5.14 -14.02
C ASP A 66 9.32 4.72 -15.46
N LYS A 67 10.17 5.05 -16.44
CA LYS A 67 9.95 4.69 -17.85
C LYS A 67 10.15 3.19 -18.12
N GLU A 68 11.17 2.58 -17.53
CA GLU A 68 11.42 1.14 -17.71
C GLU A 68 10.43 0.30 -16.92
N ASP A 69 9.99 0.78 -15.75
CA ASP A 69 8.94 0.12 -14.96
C ASP A 69 7.60 0.09 -15.72
N VAL A 70 7.21 1.18 -16.39
CA VAL A 70 6.01 1.20 -17.25
C VAL A 70 6.13 0.19 -18.40
N LYS A 71 7.29 0.14 -19.09
CA LYS A 71 7.50 -0.83 -20.17
C LYS A 71 7.41 -2.29 -19.68
N ARG A 72 7.93 -2.58 -18.48
CA ARG A 72 7.85 -3.91 -17.88
C ARG A 72 6.41 -4.33 -17.61
N LEU A 73 5.63 -3.46 -16.96
CA LEU A 73 4.22 -3.73 -16.71
C LEU A 73 3.43 -3.98 -18.01
N ILE A 74 3.70 -3.19 -19.06
CA ILE A 74 3.09 -3.40 -20.38
C ILE A 74 3.47 -4.77 -20.95
N ARG A 75 4.74 -5.18 -20.88
CA ARG A 75 5.17 -6.51 -21.35
C ARG A 75 4.49 -7.64 -20.59
N LEU A 76 4.38 -7.52 -19.27
CA LEU A 76 3.69 -8.52 -18.44
C LEU A 76 2.19 -8.60 -18.77
N LEU A 77 1.56 -7.46 -19.06
CA LEU A 77 0.16 -7.39 -19.48
C LEU A 77 -0.07 -8.06 -20.82
N ILE A 78 0.77 -7.77 -21.81
CA ILE A 78 0.70 -8.36 -23.15
C ILE A 78 0.92 -9.88 -23.09
N ALA A 79 1.84 -10.33 -22.25
CA ALA A 79 2.12 -11.75 -22.05
C ALA A 79 1.09 -12.45 -21.12
N ASP A 80 0.12 -11.72 -20.58
CA ASP A 80 -0.91 -12.19 -19.64
C ASP A 80 -0.36 -12.93 -18.41
N ILE A 81 0.79 -12.46 -17.90
CA ILE A 81 1.50 -13.03 -16.73
C ILE A 81 1.68 -11.99 -15.61
N VAL A 82 0.80 -10.98 -15.57
CA VAL A 82 0.82 -10.00 -14.48
C VAL A 82 0.49 -10.74 -13.17
N PRO A 83 1.29 -10.59 -12.11
CA PRO A 83 0.94 -11.17 -10.81
C PRO A 83 -0.20 -10.35 -10.22
N GLU A 84 -1.43 -10.77 -10.52
CA GLU A 84 -2.65 -10.05 -10.15
C GLU A 84 -2.94 -10.18 -8.65
N VAL A 85 -3.48 -9.10 -8.09
CA VAL A 85 -4.01 -9.05 -6.74
C VAL A 85 -5.53 -9.07 -6.83
N TRP A 86 -6.15 -9.95 -6.06
CA TRP A 86 -7.60 -9.96 -5.91
C TRP A 86 -8.09 -8.60 -5.41
N VAL A 87 -9.08 -8.04 -6.11
CA VAL A 87 -9.73 -6.78 -5.72
C VAL A 87 -10.90 -7.10 -4.79
N PRO A 88 -10.77 -6.86 -3.46
CA PRO A 88 -11.86 -7.07 -2.54
C PRO A 88 -13.05 -6.12 -2.81
N PRO A 89 -14.29 -6.56 -2.54
CA PRO A 89 -15.46 -5.69 -2.49
C PRO A 89 -15.27 -4.50 -1.55
N VAL A 90 -16.04 -3.43 -1.73
CA VAL A 90 -15.90 -2.16 -1.00
C VAL A 90 -16.04 -2.38 0.51
N GLU A 91 -17.04 -3.15 0.94
CA GLU A 91 -17.28 -3.48 2.34
C GLU A 91 -16.09 -4.21 3.00
N VAL A 92 -15.42 -5.10 2.25
CA VAL A 92 -14.22 -5.80 2.72
C VAL A 92 -13.05 -4.83 2.80
N ARG A 93 -12.92 -3.89 1.86
CA ARG A 93 -11.88 -2.84 1.87
C ARG A 93 -12.03 -1.93 3.07
N GLU A 94 -13.25 -1.48 3.36
CA GLU A 94 -13.56 -0.61 4.50
C GLU A 94 -13.23 -1.29 5.83
N LEU A 95 -13.68 -2.54 6.03
CA LEU A 95 -13.38 -3.32 7.22
C LEU A 95 -11.86 -3.51 7.41
N ARG A 96 -11.13 -3.86 6.35
CA ARG A 96 -9.66 -3.95 6.38
C ARG A 96 -9.01 -2.61 6.71
N GLY A 97 -9.57 -1.51 6.21
CA GLY A 97 -9.16 -0.14 6.54
C GLY A 97 -9.29 0.15 8.03
N LEU A 98 -10.45 -0.14 8.63
CA LEU A 98 -10.70 0.04 10.06
C LEU A 98 -9.76 -0.78 10.94
N ILE A 99 -9.57 -2.06 10.62
CA ILE A 99 -8.64 -2.95 11.34
C ILE A 99 -7.21 -2.40 11.25
N SER A 100 -6.76 -2.00 10.06
CA SER A 100 -5.43 -1.43 9.85
C SER A 100 -5.23 -0.13 10.62
N TYR A 101 -6.25 0.74 10.63
CA TYR A 101 -6.24 1.99 11.38
C TYR A 101 -6.15 1.75 12.89
N ARG A 102 -6.98 0.86 13.44
CA ARG A 102 -6.91 0.45 14.84
C ARG A 102 -5.51 -0.07 15.19
N ASN A 103 -4.96 -0.97 14.37
CA ASN A 103 -3.62 -1.53 14.59
C ASN A 103 -2.54 -0.44 14.60
N ARG A 104 -2.67 0.57 13.73
CA ARG A 104 -1.77 1.73 13.71
C ARG A 104 -1.88 2.53 14.99
N LEU A 105 -3.09 2.85 15.46
CA LEU A 105 -3.31 3.58 16.71
C LEU A 105 -2.73 2.83 17.92
N VAL A 106 -2.95 1.51 18.00
CA VAL A 106 -2.38 0.67 19.07
C VAL A 106 -0.85 0.72 19.04
N LYS A 107 -0.23 0.56 17.87
CA LYS A 107 1.22 0.67 17.71
C LYS A 107 1.75 2.05 18.10
N THR A 108 1.10 3.12 17.66
CA THR A 108 1.48 4.50 18.02
C THR A 108 1.35 4.74 19.52
N SER A 109 0.27 4.29 20.15
CA SER A 109 0.09 4.42 21.60
C SER A 109 1.17 3.67 22.37
N THR A 110 1.49 2.44 21.98
CA THR A 110 2.59 1.66 22.58
C THR A 110 3.94 2.34 22.37
N MET A 111 4.23 2.87 21.18
CA MET A 111 5.46 3.62 20.90
C MET A 111 5.60 4.85 21.81
N ILE A 112 4.53 5.64 21.96
CA ILE A 112 4.53 6.83 22.81
C ILE A 112 4.76 6.45 24.28
N ARG A 113 4.09 5.40 24.78
CA ARG A 113 4.31 4.91 26.16
C ARG A 113 5.74 4.47 26.38
N ASN A 114 6.31 3.69 25.46
CA ASN A 114 7.69 3.24 25.54
C ASN A 114 8.66 4.42 25.54
N ARG A 115 8.41 5.44 24.70
CA ARG A 115 9.25 6.65 24.63
C ARG A 115 9.20 7.46 25.93
N LEU A 116 8.04 7.58 26.55
CA LEU A 116 7.88 8.22 27.86
C LEU A 116 8.63 7.45 28.95
N GLN A 117 8.51 6.11 28.97
CA GLN A 117 9.25 5.27 29.91
C GLN A 117 10.76 5.43 29.75
N SER A 118 11.29 5.40 28.52
CA SER A 118 12.70 5.65 28.27
C SER A 118 13.15 7.05 28.70
N LEU A 119 12.26 8.06 28.62
CA LEU A 119 12.55 9.40 29.11
C LEU A 119 12.61 9.44 30.65
N LEU A 120 11.63 8.86 31.34
CA LEU A 120 11.62 8.80 32.81
C LEU A 120 12.80 8.02 33.38
N HIS A 121 13.16 6.90 32.74
CA HIS A 121 14.32 6.11 33.11
C HIS A 121 15.62 6.90 32.98
N ARG A 122 15.77 7.75 31.95
CA ARG A 122 16.95 8.63 31.80
C ARG A 122 17.08 9.65 32.92
N HIS A 123 15.99 10.00 33.60
CA HIS A 123 15.96 10.92 34.73
C HIS A 123 15.86 10.21 36.10
N ASN A 124 16.07 8.88 36.15
CA ASN A 124 15.96 8.06 37.38
C ASN A 124 14.60 8.16 38.09
N ILE A 125 13.52 8.46 37.36
CA ILE A 125 12.15 8.54 37.91
C ILE A 125 11.51 7.15 37.80
N LEU A 126 11.22 6.53 38.94
CA LEU A 126 10.53 5.23 38.99
C LEU A 126 9.01 5.41 38.88
N LEU A 127 8.40 4.70 37.93
CA LEU A 127 6.94 4.64 37.82
C LEU A 127 6.36 3.56 38.76
N PRO A 128 5.26 3.84 39.48
CA PRO A 128 4.51 2.81 40.19
C PRO A 128 4.03 1.73 39.22
N LYS A 129 4.16 0.46 39.61
CA LYS A 129 3.73 -0.69 38.79
C LYS A 129 2.26 -0.52 38.34
N GLY A 130 1.99 -0.77 37.06
CA GLY A 130 0.62 -0.82 36.51
C GLY A 130 0.04 0.50 35.99
N LYS A 131 0.64 1.67 36.25
CA LYS A 131 0.06 2.97 35.82
C LYS A 131 0.25 3.30 34.34
N LEU A 132 1.16 2.64 33.63
CA LEU A 132 1.41 2.87 32.19
C LEU A 132 1.54 1.61 31.33
N CYS A 133 1.55 0.42 31.94
CA CYS A 133 1.92 -0.82 31.28
C CYS A 133 0.82 -1.88 31.39
N ARG A 134 0.20 -2.22 30.27
CA ARG A 134 -0.10 -3.63 29.96
C ARG A 134 0.95 -4.04 28.93
N MET A 135 2.09 -4.56 29.37
CA MET A 135 2.96 -5.32 28.46
C MET A 135 2.19 -6.58 28.07
N GLN A 136 2.01 -6.83 26.78
CA GLN A 136 1.74 -8.19 26.34
C GLN A 136 3.05 -8.97 26.47
N PRO A 137 3.06 -10.16 27.11
CA PRO A 137 4.26 -10.98 27.19
C PRO A 137 4.48 -11.62 25.81
N GLY A 138 5.44 -11.09 25.05
CA GLY A 138 5.69 -11.55 23.69
C GLY A 138 6.99 -10.99 23.14
N GLY A 139 8.12 -11.42 23.69
CA GLY A 139 9.45 -11.02 23.23
C GLY A 139 10.51 -11.98 23.75
N ARG A 140 10.87 -12.94 22.89
CA ARG A 140 11.89 -13.99 23.00
C ARG A 140 12.99 -13.74 24.04
N HIS A 141 13.13 -14.70 24.96
CA HIS A 141 14.39 -14.97 25.64
C HIS A 141 15.33 -15.61 24.61
N SER A 142 16.32 -14.87 24.15
CA SER A 142 17.53 -15.47 23.58
C SER A 142 18.62 -15.34 24.65
N ARG A 143 19.19 -16.49 25.00
CA ARG A 143 20.41 -16.63 25.78
C ARG A 143 21.59 -16.00 25.07
#